data_AF-A0A662NW26-F1
#
_entry.id   AF-A0A662NW26-F1
#
_cell.length_a   1.000
_cell.length_b   1.000
_cell.length_c   1.000
_cell.angle_alpha   90.00
_cell.angle_beta   90.00
_cell.angle_gamma   90.00
#
_symmetry.space_group_name_H-M   'P 1'
#
loop_
_entity.id
_entity.type
_entity.pdbx_description
1 polymer ?
#
loop_
_entity_poly.entity_id
_entity_poly.type
_entity_poly.pdbx_seq_one_letter_code
_entity_poly.pdbx_strand_id
1 'polypeptide(L)'
;MIFANKYGSVFDWRKSIDLVVHTDQEIWIIEVKLKLNWEAFGQVIAYEHLFRKENPKVQVQKGIVCKDIDPEILAICEEFNIKVFMCQDGKFKLASMEMQ
;
A
#
# COMPACT_ATOMS: atom_id res chain seq x y z
N MET A 1 -21.46 -2.32 23.08
CA MET A 1 -20.04 -1.92 22.97
C MET A 1 -19.94 -0.77 21.98
N ILE A 2 -19.38 0.37 22.37
CA ILE A 2 -19.27 1.54 21.48
C ILE A 2 -17.93 1.46 20.73
N PHE A 3 -17.98 1.45 19.39
CA PHE A 3 -16.82 1.76 18.54
C PHE A 3 -17.18 3.01 17.73
N ALA A 4 -16.72 4.18 18.17
CA ALA A 4 -17.11 5.44 17.53
C ALA A 4 -16.07 5.91 16.50
N ASN A 5 -16.54 6.20 15.28
CA ASN A 5 -15.91 7.14 14.34
C ASN A 5 -16.96 8.21 13.94
N LYS A 6 -16.65 9.15 13.05
CA LYS A 6 -16.94 10.62 13.04
C LYS A 6 -15.77 11.50 13.55
N TYR A 7 -14.63 10.84 13.74
CA TYR A 7 -13.21 11.25 13.85
C TYR A 7 -12.68 11.84 15.17
N GLY A 8 -13.38 11.66 16.28
CA GLY A 8 -12.74 11.64 17.61
C GLY A 8 -11.89 10.38 17.83
N SER A 9 -10.91 10.11 16.96
CA SER A 9 -9.91 9.05 17.12
C SER A 9 -8.58 9.66 17.56
N VAL A 10 -8.04 9.18 18.69
CA VAL A 10 -6.66 9.47 19.10
C VAL A 10 -5.73 8.86 18.06
N PHE A 11 -4.69 9.60 17.66
CA PHE A 11 -3.64 9.11 16.77
C PHE A 11 -3.14 7.73 17.25
N ASP A 12 -3.31 6.70 16.42
CA ASP A 12 -2.86 5.34 16.67
C ASP A 12 -1.69 5.08 15.74
N TRP A 13 -0.47 5.05 16.27
CA TRP A 13 0.75 4.82 15.49
C TRP A 13 0.73 3.49 14.74
N ARG A 14 -0.13 2.52 15.11
CA ARG A 14 -0.30 1.27 14.35
C ARG A 14 -1.04 1.48 13.02
N LYS A 15 -1.56 2.68 12.79
CA LYS A 15 -2.24 3.11 11.56
C LYS A 15 -1.38 4.10 10.75
N SER A 16 -0.07 4.10 10.95
CA SER A 16 0.85 4.89 10.16
C SER A 16 1.17 4.21 8.84
N ILE A 17 1.27 5.00 7.78
CA ILE A 17 1.86 4.58 6.52
C ILE A 17 3.36 4.29 6.74
N ASP A 18 3.86 3.16 6.23
CA ASP A 18 5.27 2.79 6.39
C ASP A 18 6.21 3.76 5.62
N LEU A 19 5.87 4.09 4.38
CA LEU A 19 6.65 5.00 3.55
C LEU A 19 5.77 5.87 2.64
N VAL A 20 6.06 7.18 2.65
CA VAL A 20 5.49 8.16 1.71
C VAL A 20 6.62 8.69 0.84
N VAL A 21 6.49 8.59 -0.48
CA VAL A 21 7.48 9.15 -1.43
C VAL A 21 6.84 10.26 -2.23
N HIS A 22 7.43 11.45 -2.18
CA HIS A 22 7.03 12.59 -3.01
C HIS A 22 7.89 12.62 -4.27
N THR A 23 7.23 12.70 -5.42
CA THR A 23 7.86 13.01 -6.71
C THR A 23 7.24 14.29 -7.28
N ASP A 24 7.81 14.81 -8.36
CA ASP A 24 7.25 16.00 -9.03
C ASP A 24 5.84 15.76 -9.61
N GLN A 25 5.47 14.50 -9.84
CA GLN A 25 4.25 14.11 -10.54
C GLN A 25 3.19 13.51 -9.60
N GLU A 26 3.63 12.71 -8.64
CA GLU A 26 2.75 11.88 -7.82
C GLU A 26 3.34 11.57 -6.45
N ILE A 27 2.46 11.18 -5.52
CA ILE A 27 2.83 10.70 -4.19
C ILE A 27 2.60 9.20 -4.13
N TRP A 28 3.56 8.47 -3.59
CA TRP A 28 3.46 7.03 -3.37
C TRP A 28 3.17 6.75 -1.89
N ILE A 29 2.16 5.94 -1.63
CA ILE A 29 1.88 5.33 -0.33
C ILE A 29 2.31 3.87 -0.41
N ILE A 30 3.31 3.51 0.39
CA ILE A 30 3.95 2.21 0.34
C ILE A 30 3.81 1.50 1.68
N GLU A 31 3.33 0.27 1.64
CA GLU A 31 3.30 -0.68 2.77
C GLU A 31 4.43 -1.70 2.61
N VAL A 32 5.12 -2.05 3.70
CA VAL A 32 6.23 -3.00 3.70
C VAL A 32 5.89 -4.20 4.57
N LYS A 33 5.87 -5.40 3.98
CA LYS A 33 5.67 -6.66 4.71
C LYS A 33 6.67 -7.71 4.25
N LEU A 34 6.94 -8.72 5.09
CA LEU A 34 7.80 -9.83 4.66
C LEU A 34 7.15 -10.63 3.51
N LYS A 35 5.83 -10.81 3.55
CA LYS A 35 5.06 -11.51 2.52
C LYS A 35 3.96 -10.60 1.98
N LEU A 36 3.67 -10.72 0.69
CA LEU A 36 2.44 -10.18 0.13
C LEU A 36 1.26 -10.92 0.78
N ASN A 37 0.45 -10.21 1.55
CA ASN A 37 -0.66 -10.79 2.31
C ASN A 37 -1.88 -9.85 2.34
N TRP A 38 -3.01 -10.36 2.83
CA TRP A 38 -4.27 -9.61 2.91
C TRP A 38 -4.17 -8.35 3.79
N GLU A 39 -3.31 -8.36 4.80
CA GLU A 39 -3.06 -7.17 5.63
C GLU A 39 -2.40 -6.07 4.81
N ALA A 40 -1.33 -6.38 4.07
CA ALA A 40 -0.62 -5.42 3.22
C ALA A 40 -1.56 -4.78 2.21
N PHE A 41 -2.38 -5.61 1.56
CA PHE A 41 -3.40 -5.19 0.62
C PHE A 41 -4.44 -4.26 1.27
N GLY A 42 -5.02 -4.66 2.40
CA GLY A 42 -6.02 -3.86 3.10
C GLY A 42 -5.45 -2.53 3.63
N GLN A 43 -4.23 -2.58 4.17
CA GLN A 43 -3.53 -1.42 4.72
C GLN A 43 -3.24 -0.37 3.64
N VAL A 44 -2.62 -0.74 2.52
CA VAL A 44 -2.28 0.24 1.47
C VAL A 44 -3.51 0.92 0.88
N ILE A 45 -4.63 0.20 0.75
CA ILE A 45 -5.91 0.77 0.29
C ILE A 45 -6.49 1.73 1.33
N ALA A 46 -6.56 1.31 2.59
CA ALA A 46 -7.11 2.14 3.66
C ALA A 46 -6.29 3.41 3.85
N TYR A 47 -4.96 3.31 3.77
CA TYR A 47 -4.06 4.45 3.89
C TYR A 47 -4.16 5.41 2.72
N GLU A 48 -4.23 4.92 1.47
CA GLU A 48 -4.46 5.79 0.30
C GLU A 48 -5.77 6.57 0.45
N HIS A 49 -6.84 5.90 0.89
CA HIS A 49 -8.14 6.53 1.06
C HIS A 49 -8.10 7.66 2.08
N LEU A 50 -7.48 7.42 3.24
CA LEU A 50 -7.33 8.42 4.30
C LEU A 50 -6.41 9.56 3.87
N PHE A 51 -5.29 9.25 3.21
CA PHE A 51 -4.33 10.25 2.75
C PHE A 51 -4.95 11.20 1.72
N ARG A 52 -5.73 10.68 0.77
CA ARG A 52 -6.44 11.50 -0.23
C ARG A 52 -7.53 12.37 0.38
N LYS A 53 -8.14 11.94 1.48
CA LYS A 53 -9.13 12.75 2.19
C LYS A 53 -8.50 14.02 2.76
N GLU A 54 -7.27 13.93 3.25
CA GLU A 54 -6.50 15.08 3.74
C GLU A 54 -5.82 15.85 2.60
N ASN A 55 -5.56 15.18 1.47
CA ASN A 55 -4.86 15.73 0.30
C ASN A 55 -5.68 15.50 -0.99
N PRO A 56 -6.80 16.20 -1.21
CA PRO A 56 -7.74 15.88 -2.29
C PRO A 56 -7.23 16.19 -3.71
N LYS A 57 -6.17 16.98 -3.85
CA LYS A 57 -5.63 17.45 -5.14
C LYS A 57 -4.42 16.67 -5.65
N VAL A 58 -3.86 15.78 -4.83
CA VAL A 58 -2.65 15.04 -5.20
C VAL A 58 -3.02 13.73 -5.88
N GLN A 59 -2.26 13.35 -6.89
CA GLN A 59 -2.31 12.02 -7.47
C GLN A 59 -1.55 11.06 -6.57
N VAL A 60 -2.22 10.00 -6.13
CA VAL A 60 -1.65 9.01 -5.21
C VAL A 60 -1.53 7.66 -5.90
N GLN A 61 -0.34 7.07 -5.81
CA GLN A 61 -0.06 5.70 -6.21
C GLN A 61 0.07 4.80 -4.99
N LYS A 62 -0.28 3.53 -5.18
CA LYS A 62 -0.21 2.49 -4.14
C LYS A 62 0.95 1.55 -4.45
N GLY A 63 1.77 1.28 -3.44
CA GLY A 63 2.87 0.33 -3.52
C GLY A 63 2.87 -0.66 -2.37
N ILE A 64 3.29 -1.89 -2.64
CA ILE A 64 3.62 -2.86 -1.59
C ILE A 64 5.04 -3.34 -1.84
N VAL A 65 5.88 -3.37 -0.81
CA VAL A 65 7.20 -3.99 -0.85
C VAL A 65 7.16 -5.28 -0.05
N CYS A 66 7.60 -6.39 -0.65
CA CYS A 66 7.67 -7.68 0.04
C CYS A 66 8.84 -8.56 -0.39
N LYS A 67 9.14 -9.60 0.39
CA LYS A 67 10.15 -10.62 0.02
C LYS A 67 9.51 -11.81 -0.68
N ASP A 68 8.39 -12.29 -0.15
CA ASP A 68 7.64 -13.41 -0.71
C ASP A 68 6.37 -12.92 -1.43
N ILE A 69 6.06 -13.51 -2.58
CA ILE A 69 4.88 -13.20 -3.39
C ILE A 69 3.82 -14.27 -3.19
N ASP A 70 2.57 -13.82 -3.06
CA ASP A 70 1.36 -14.63 -3.22
C ASP A 70 0.76 -14.30 -4.60
N PRO A 71 0.72 -15.25 -5.56
CA PRO A 71 0.25 -14.96 -6.92
C PRO A 71 -1.21 -14.52 -7.00
N GLU A 72 -2.08 -15.01 -6.12
CA GLU A 72 -3.50 -14.64 -6.11
C GLU A 72 -3.65 -13.19 -5.66
N ILE A 73 -2.95 -12.81 -4.59
CA ILE A 73 -2.95 -11.43 -4.11
C ILE A 73 -2.25 -10.49 -5.09
N LEU A 74 -1.20 -10.95 -5.78
CA LEU A 74 -0.52 -10.17 -6.82
C LEU A 74 -1.47 -9.82 -7.97
N ALA A 75 -2.23 -10.80 -8.47
CA ALA A 75 -3.21 -10.56 -9.53
C ALA A 75 -4.26 -9.53 -9.09
N ILE A 76 -4.77 -9.63 -7.85
CA ILE A 76 -5.69 -8.65 -7.29
C ILE A 76 -5.01 -7.27 -7.16
N CYS A 77 -3.74 -7.21 -6.76
CA CYS A 77 -3.00 -5.95 -6.69
C CYS A 77 -2.92 -5.26 -8.06
N GLU A 78 -2.70 -6.00 -9.15
CA GLU A 78 -2.71 -5.46 -10.52
C GLU A 78 -4.06 -4.83 -10.86
N GLU A 79 -5.18 -5.53 -10.59
CA GLU A 79 -6.54 -5.01 -10.82
C GLU A 79 -6.84 -3.71 -10.03
N PHE A 80 -6.31 -3.60 -8.82
CA PHE A 80 -6.51 -2.45 -7.94
C PHE A 80 -5.48 -1.32 -8.16
N ASN A 81 -4.65 -1.43 -9.20
CA ASN A 81 -3.56 -0.49 -9.50
C ASN A 81 -2.61 -0.30 -8.29
N ILE A 82 -2.15 -1.42 -7.72
CA ILE A 82 -1.16 -1.49 -6.66
C ILE A 82 0.11 -2.10 -7.26
N LYS A 83 1.22 -1.37 -7.26
CA LYS A 83 2.50 -1.92 -7.72
C LYS A 83 3.15 -2.72 -6.60
N VAL A 84 3.49 -3.97 -6.87
CA VAL A 84 4.20 -4.82 -5.91
C VAL A 84 5.68 -4.86 -6.27
N PHE A 85 6.56 -4.54 -5.32
CA PHE A 85 8.01 -4.56 -5.47
C PHE A 85 8.60 -5.69 -4.64
N MET A 86 9.17 -6.68 -5.29
CA MET A 86 9.86 -7.78 -4.63
C MET A 86 11.28 -7.36 -4.25
N CYS A 87 11.64 -7.49 -2.97
CA CYS A 87 12.97 -7.24 -2.44
C CYS A 87 13.76 -8.56 -2.35
N GLN A 88 14.78 -8.68 -3.18
CA GLN A 88 15.68 -9.84 -3.22
C GLN A 88 17.13 -9.36 -3.29
N ASP A 89 17.98 -9.86 -2.39
CA ASP A 89 19.42 -9.54 -2.34
C ASP A 89 19.73 -8.03 -2.33
N GLY A 90 18.92 -7.26 -1.58
CA GLY A 90 19.06 -5.81 -1.48
C GLY A 90 18.64 -5.03 -2.74
N LYS A 91 18.03 -5.71 -3.73
CA LYS A 91 17.49 -5.11 -4.95
C LYS A 91 15.97 -5.23 -4.97
N PHE A 92 15.34 -4.28 -5.63
CA PHE A 92 13.89 -4.26 -5.83
C PHE A 92 13.56 -4.53 -7.29
N LYS A 93 12.57 -5.39 -7.53
CA LYS A 93 12.02 -5.68 -8.86
C LYS A 93 10.51 -5.52 -8.82
N LEU A 94 9.93 -4.92 -9.86
CA LEU A 94 8.48 -4.90 -10.01
C LEU A 94 8.02 -6.35 -10.25
N ALA A 95 7.10 -6.83 -9.42
CA ALA A 95 6.43 -8.09 -9.65
C ALA A 95 5.33 -7.89 -10.70
N SER A 96 5.25 -8.84 -11.62
CA SER A 96 4.22 -8.89 -12.65
C SER A 96 3.89 -10.34 -12.95
N MET A 97 2.63 -10.63 -13.25
CA MET A 97 2.26 -11.91 -13.84
C MET A 97 2.81 -11.95 -15.27
N GLU A 98 3.74 -12.88 -15.57
CA GLU A 98 4.03 -13.20 -16.97
C GLU A 98 2.82 -13.98 -17.53
N MET A 99 2.20 -13.46 -18.59
CA MET A 99 1.18 -14.22 -19.32
C MET A 99 1.88 -15.41 -19.98
N GLN A 100 1.55 -16.62 -19.54
CA GLN A 100 1.88 -17.85 -20.27
C GLN A 100 1.13 -17.91 -21.60
#